data_AF-A0A9R0P654-F1
#
_entry.id   AF-A0A9R0P654-F1
#
_cell.length_a   1.000
_cell.length_b   1.000
_cell.length_c   1.000
_cell.angle_alpha   90.00
_cell.angle_beta   90.00
_cell.angle_gamma   90.00
#
_symmetry.space_group_name_H-M   'P 1'
#
loop_
_entity.id
_entity.type
_entity.pdbx_description
1 polymer ?
#
loop_
_entity_poly.entity_id
_entity_poly.type
_entity_poly.pdbx_seq_one_letter_code
_entity_poly.pdbx_strand_id
1 'polypeptide(L)'
;MASIRPVTLFGEDIRESPGTFIVNVGVSADPTLHVLGTTGLLQTLAPSVGRNGVYRFNLAQLADTIAAHPHVRLCLSADGALQVAVIRPKRLYREITAHEGTLILSQSVEFDGLMALVYSLRAPWREAEALPVVHGRAALPRWLCDAGPVIVTVRIDDAWVPESVPDWPARGTASFVDADGWLAEDDPEENALSAYLAGVRPFPERITDFSRLWSVRGLIGALALGDRVTAVSRAIDAAVYSSPRDALLSLTASKAPGSSISSLLIESGLVRANLIAAHDDRAPEWSVRGALPAALLSAADAGWSREEIDAAATVCGAQVTEILAGKDPVATAGRLDAAADLYDEASAMREAFVRQAGLVPHGLLSGDSRVIGTMDLVRERKDPRLHWLIANSRKIYEEMTRLLRIINDPTTTAAFDARRHATAISGWRVVPSLSLGCALAARHAARGHGVASSWLERQRRWWSDLGEVVPQLVATDLILAELLVASISARNSEVAK
;
A
#
# COMPACT_ATOMS: atom_id res chain seq x y z
N MET A 1 -34.75 -1.39 -1.12
CA MET A 1 -34.05 -1.82 -2.35
C MET A 1 -32.96 -2.80 -1.96
N ALA A 2 -33.13 -4.09 -2.23
CA ALA A 2 -32.05 -5.07 -2.07
C ALA A 2 -31.09 -4.90 -3.25
N SER A 3 -29.87 -4.44 -2.99
CA SER A 3 -28.80 -4.38 -4.00
C SER A 3 -28.32 -5.80 -4.27
N ILE A 4 -28.82 -6.43 -5.34
CA ILE A 4 -28.26 -7.68 -5.84
C ILE A 4 -26.91 -7.34 -6.45
N ARG A 5 -25.81 -7.78 -5.85
CA ARG A 5 -24.50 -7.76 -6.52
C ARG A 5 -24.46 -8.92 -7.51
N PRO A 6 -24.34 -8.66 -8.82
CA PRO A 6 -24.22 -9.73 -9.80
C PRO A 6 -23.01 -10.61 -9.51
N VAL A 7 -23.17 -11.93 -9.67
CA VAL A 7 -22.07 -12.88 -9.53
C VAL A 7 -21.22 -12.87 -10.81
N THR A 8 -19.90 -12.89 -10.69
CA THR A 8 -19.01 -13.08 -11.83
C THR A 8 -18.70 -14.57 -12.02
N LEU A 9 -18.89 -15.06 -13.23
CA LEU A 9 -18.59 -16.42 -13.67
C LEU A 9 -17.58 -16.37 -14.82
N PHE A 10 -16.79 -17.44 -14.97
CA PHE A 10 -15.83 -17.54 -16.06
C PHE A 10 -16.30 -18.54 -17.12
N GLY A 11 -16.23 -18.14 -18.39
CA GLY A 11 -16.69 -19.00 -19.50
C GLY A 11 -15.88 -20.28 -19.64
N GLU A 12 -14.61 -20.29 -19.23
CA GLU A 12 -13.75 -21.47 -19.13
C GLU A 12 -14.27 -22.46 -18.08
N ASP A 13 -14.60 -21.97 -16.89
CA ASP A 13 -15.09 -22.82 -15.80
C ASP A 13 -16.45 -23.44 -16.19
N ILE A 14 -17.32 -22.70 -16.90
CA ILE A 14 -18.60 -23.21 -17.40
C ILE A 14 -18.39 -24.27 -18.50
N ARG A 15 -17.35 -24.15 -19.33
CA ARG A 15 -17.05 -25.16 -20.36
C ARG A 15 -16.46 -26.44 -19.77
N GLU A 16 -15.62 -26.32 -18.74
CA GLU A 16 -15.02 -27.47 -18.05
C GLU A 16 -16.02 -28.18 -17.12
N SER A 17 -16.81 -27.41 -16.37
CA SER A 17 -17.80 -27.90 -15.42
C SER A 17 -18.98 -26.92 -15.33
N PRO A 18 -20.00 -27.06 -16.21
CA PRO A 18 -21.07 -26.07 -16.34
C PRO A 18 -21.83 -25.82 -15.03
N GLY A 19 -22.03 -26.86 -14.23
CA GLY A 19 -22.72 -26.73 -12.95
C GLY A 19 -24.16 -26.23 -13.08
N THR A 20 -24.67 -25.60 -12.02
CA THR A 20 -26.04 -25.10 -11.95
C THR A 20 -26.05 -23.73 -11.29
N PHE A 21 -26.66 -22.75 -11.97
CA PHE A 21 -26.85 -21.43 -11.40
C PHE A 21 -28.13 -21.39 -10.57
N ILE A 22 -28.04 -20.95 -9.33
CA ILE A 22 -29.16 -20.95 -8.39
C ILE A 22 -29.57 -19.51 -8.11
N VAL A 23 -30.83 -19.19 -8.38
CA VAL A 23 -31.43 -17.89 -8.10
C VAL A 23 -32.52 -18.06 -7.06
N ASN A 24 -32.44 -17.30 -5.98
CA ASN A 24 -33.50 -17.23 -4.98
C ASN A 24 -34.24 -15.90 -5.12
N VAL A 25 -35.49 -15.96 -5.58
CA VAL A 25 -36.37 -14.79 -5.71
C VAL A 25 -37.36 -14.65 -4.53
N GLY A 26 -37.34 -15.59 -3.58
CA GLY A 26 -38.11 -15.52 -2.32
C GLY A 26 -39.62 -15.73 -2.45
N VAL A 27 -40.16 -15.75 -3.67
CA VAL A 27 -41.58 -15.95 -3.97
C VAL A 27 -41.77 -16.96 -5.10
N SER A 28 -42.93 -17.61 -5.14
CA SER A 28 -43.26 -18.49 -6.27
C SER A 28 -43.49 -17.66 -7.52
N ALA A 29 -42.59 -17.76 -8.49
CA ALA A 29 -42.61 -17.13 -9.81
C ALA A 29 -42.28 -18.15 -10.92
N ASP A 30 -42.23 -17.70 -12.17
CA ASP A 30 -41.66 -18.46 -13.29
C ASP A 30 -40.54 -17.64 -13.97
N PRO A 31 -39.39 -17.46 -13.28
CA PRO A 31 -38.35 -16.57 -13.75
C PRO A 31 -37.66 -17.15 -14.98
N THR A 32 -37.60 -16.36 -16.05
CA THR A 32 -36.78 -16.68 -17.23
C THR A 32 -35.43 -15.98 -17.10
N LEU A 33 -34.35 -16.71 -17.39
CA LEU A 33 -33.02 -16.13 -17.45
C LEU A 33 -32.74 -15.67 -18.89
N HIS A 34 -32.61 -14.37 -19.06
CA HIS A 34 -32.24 -13.72 -20.31
C HIS A 34 -30.72 -13.59 -20.38
N VAL A 35 -30.12 -14.15 -21.43
CA VAL A 35 -28.70 -14.06 -21.74
C VAL A 35 -28.51 -12.93 -22.74
N LEU A 36 -27.94 -11.82 -22.28
CA LEU A 36 -27.74 -10.62 -23.09
C LEU A 36 -26.25 -10.52 -23.48
N GLY A 37 -25.98 -10.34 -24.76
CA GLY A 37 -24.69 -9.93 -25.29
C GLY A 37 -24.64 -8.42 -25.55
N THR A 38 -23.57 -7.95 -26.18
CA THR A 38 -23.38 -6.53 -26.52
C THR A 38 -24.45 -6.01 -27.47
N THR A 39 -24.96 -6.86 -28.38
CA THR A 39 -25.94 -6.50 -29.41
C THR A 39 -27.39 -6.79 -29.03
N GLY A 40 -27.65 -7.29 -27.82
CA GLY A 40 -29.00 -7.58 -27.32
C GLY A 40 -29.19 -9.01 -26.79
N LEU A 41 -30.44 -9.48 -26.78
CA LEU A 41 -30.81 -10.82 -26.28
C LEU A 41 -30.28 -11.92 -27.21
N LEU A 42 -29.45 -12.81 -26.65
CA LEU A 42 -28.85 -13.94 -27.35
C LEU A 42 -29.62 -15.25 -27.12
N GLN A 43 -30.06 -15.48 -25.88
CA GLN A 43 -30.70 -16.74 -25.49
C GLN A 43 -31.59 -16.53 -24.26
N THR A 44 -32.60 -17.38 -24.08
CA THR A 44 -33.42 -17.46 -22.87
C THR A 44 -33.38 -18.86 -22.28
N LEU A 45 -33.31 -18.97 -20.96
CA LEU A 45 -33.30 -20.25 -20.25
C LEU A 45 -34.47 -20.30 -19.28
N ALA A 46 -35.24 -21.38 -19.39
CA ALA A 46 -36.21 -21.76 -18.38
C ALA A 46 -35.50 -22.45 -17.21
N PRO A 47 -36.05 -22.35 -15.98
CA PRO A 47 -35.50 -23.06 -14.84
C PRO A 47 -35.67 -24.57 -15.03
N SER A 48 -34.62 -25.34 -14.76
CA SER A 48 -34.67 -26.80 -14.81
C SER A 48 -35.42 -27.40 -13.62
N VAL A 49 -35.37 -26.74 -12.45
CA VAL A 49 -36.15 -27.07 -11.26
C VAL A 49 -36.45 -25.79 -10.48
N GLY A 50 -37.69 -25.63 -10.00
CA GLY A 50 -38.10 -24.54 -9.11
C GLY A 50 -38.88 -25.06 -7.89
N ARG A 51 -38.50 -24.66 -6.67
CA ARG A 51 -39.29 -24.94 -5.45
C ARG A 51 -39.09 -23.84 -4.41
N ASN A 52 -40.19 -23.37 -3.80
CA ASN A 52 -40.20 -22.35 -2.73
C ASN A 52 -39.41 -21.08 -3.09
N GLY A 53 -39.56 -20.58 -4.32
CA GLY A 53 -38.88 -19.36 -4.77
C GLY A 53 -37.39 -19.52 -5.10
N VAL A 54 -36.85 -20.74 -5.06
CA VAL A 54 -35.49 -21.07 -5.48
C VAL A 54 -35.52 -21.82 -6.80
N TYR A 55 -34.82 -21.26 -7.80
CA TYR A 55 -34.79 -21.74 -9.18
C TYR A 55 -33.38 -22.11 -9.58
N ARG A 56 -33.27 -23.21 -10.33
CA ARG A 56 -32.01 -23.75 -10.83
C ARG A 56 -31.98 -23.63 -12.35
N PHE A 57 -30.89 -23.11 -12.90
CA PHE A 57 -30.65 -23.00 -14.33
C PHE A 57 -29.44 -23.86 -14.70
N ASN A 58 -29.60 -24.71 -15.72
CA ASN A 58 -28.50 -25.54 -16.21
C ASN A 58 -27.61 -24.72 -17.15
N LEU A 59 -26.42 -24.34 -16.67
CA LEU A 59 -25.48 -23.55 -17.45
C LEU A 59 -24.86 -24.30 -18.62
N ALA A 60 -24.99 -25.63 -18.70
CA ALA A 60 -24.56 -26.40 -19.88
C ALA A 60 -25.29 -25.95 -21.16
N GLN A 61 -26.51 -25.42 -21.03
CA GLN A 61 -27.27 -24.86 -22.15
C GLN A 61 -26.66 -23.58 -22.73
N LEU A 62 -25.70 -22.97 -22.02
CA LEU A 62 -25.01 -21.76 -22.46
C LEU A 62 -23.69 -22.03 -23.17
N ALA A 63 -23.21 -23.28 -23.21
CA ALA A 63 -21.84 -23.58 -23.65
C ALA A 63 -21.53 -23.03 -25.06
N ASP A 64 -22.42 -23.27 -26.02
CA ASP A 64 -22.27 -22.77 -27.40
C ASP A 64 -22.41 -21.25 -27.48
N THR A 65 -23.36 -20.68 -26.73
CA THR A 65 -23.58 -19.23 -26.66
C THR A 65 -22.36 -18.52 -26.08
N ILE A 66 -21.75 -19.06 -25.03
CA ILE A 66 -20.52 -18.53 -24.41
C ILE A 66 -19.32 -18.72 -25.35
N ALA A 67 -19.25 -19.82 -26.10
CA ALA A 67 -18.19 -20.04 -27.07
C ALA A 67 -18.23 -19.00 -28.21
N ALA A 68 -19.43 -18.62 -28.65
CA ALA A 68 -19.62 -17.57 -29.66
C ALA A 68 -19.57 -16.15 -29.09
N HIS A 69 -20.04 -15.96 -27.85
CA HIS A 69 -20.12 -14.69 -27.14
C HIS A 69 -19.44 -14.85 -25.77
N PRO A 70 -18.12 -14.63 -25.70
CA PRO A 70 -17.33 -14.97 -24.51
C PRO A 70 -17.62 -14.05 -23.31
N HIS A 71 -18.44 -13.01 -23.51
CA HIS A 71 -19.00 -12.18 -22.46
C HIS A 71 -20.51 -12.05 -22.62
N VAL A 72 -21.26 -12.41 -21.58
CA VAL A 72 -22.71 -12.28 -21.54
C VAL A 72 -23.19 -11.88 -20.14
N ARG A 73 -24.27 -11.09 -20.09
CA ARG A 73 -24.99 -10.74 -18.86
C ARG A 73 -26.16 -11.70 -18.70
N LEU A 74 -26.35 -12.20 -17.49
CA LEU A 74 -27.50 -13.01 -17.11
C LEU A 74 -28.48 -12.12 -16.34
N CYS A 75 -29.67 -11.92 -16.90
CA CYS A 75 -30.69 -11.01 -16.37
C CYS A 75 -32.02 -11.73 -16.19
N LEU A 76 -32.78 -11.35 -15.16
CA LEU A 76 -34.14 -11.83 -14.94
C LEU A 76 -35.20 -10.99 -15.69
N SER A 77 -34.80 -9.85 -16.23
CA SER A 77 -35.63 -9.00 -17.08
C SER A 77 -35.07 -8.94 -18.50
N ALA A 78 -35.95 -8.93 -19.49
CA ALA A 78 -35.58 -8.92 -20.91
C ALA A 78 -34.85 -7.63 -21.35
N ASP A 79 -35.09 -6.52 -20.64
CA ASP A 79 -34.44 -5.22 -20.84
C ASP A 79 -33.05 -5.12 -20.18
N GLY A 80 -32.64 -6.14 -19.43
CA GLY A 80 -31.36 -6.19 -18.74
C GLY A 80 -31.27 -5.38 -17.43
N ALA A 81 -32.38 -4.80 -16.96
CA ALA A 81 -32.42 -4.02 -15.71
C ALA A 81 -32.13 -4.87 -14.46
N LEU A 82 -32.57 -6.12 -14.43
CA LEU A 82 -32.41 -7.03 -13.29
C LEU A 82 -31.28 -8.05 -13.53
N GLN A 83 -30.04 -7.58 -13.51
CA GLN A 83 -28.85 -8.42 -13.69
C GLN A 83 -28.54 -9.26 -12.44
N VAL A 84 -28.31 -10.55 -12.65
CA VAL A 84 -27.97 -11.52 -11.59
C VAL A 84 -26.57 -12.11 -11.72
N ALA A 85 -26.00 -12.14 -12.93
CA ALA A 85 -24.62 -12.54 -13.14
C ALA A 85 -24.00 -11.96 -14.42
N VAL A 86 -22.68 -12.02 -14.51
CA VAL A 86 -21.88 -11.79 -15.72
C VAL A 86 -20.99 -13.00 -15.95
N ILE A 87 -20.96 -13.50 -17.17
CA ILE A 87 -20.00 -14.50 -17.64
C ILE A 87 -18.96 -13.75 -18.48
N ARG A 88 -17.67 -13.97 -18.22
CA ARG A 88 -16.57 -13.35 -18.98
C ARG A 88 -15.40 -14.32 -19.17
N PRO A 89 -14.48 -14.07 -20.11
CA PRO A 89 -13.27 -14.86 -20.22
C PRO A 89 -12.36 -14.65 -19.00
N LYS A 90 -11.69 -15.71 -18.57
CA LYS A 90 -10.67 -15.68 -17.51
C LYS A 90 -9.33 -15.18 -18.03
N ARG A 91 -9.02 -15.47 -19.30
CA ARG A 91 -7.83 -14.98 -20.01
C ARG A 91 -8.25 -14.06 -21.15
N LEU A 92 -7.77 -12.82 -21.12
CA LEU A 92 -8.10 -11.80 -22.14
C LEU A 92 -7.12 -11.84 -23.33
N TYR A 93 -5.94 -12.42 -23.14
CA TYR A 93 -4.88 -12.57 -24.14
C TYR A 93 -3.93 -13.69 -23.70
N ARG A 94 -3.05 -14.14 -24.60
CA ARG A 94 -2.00 -15.13 -24.31
C ARG A 94 -0.62 -14.49 -24.10
N GLU A 95 -0.26 -13.52 -24.91
CA GLU A 95 1.04 -12.83 -24.88
C GLU A 95 0.87 -11.38 -25.33
N ILE A 96 1.75 -10.49 -24.88
CA ILE A 96 1.82 -9.10 -25.32
C ILE A 96 3.24 -8.80 -25.77
N THR A 97 3.40 -8.22 -26.95
CA THR A 97 4.68 -7.72 -27.46
C THR A 97 4.52 -6.30 -28.00
N ALA A 98 5.62 -5.53 -28.05
CA ALA A 98 5.65 -4.24 -28.72
C ALA A 98 6.32 -4.37 -30.09
N HIS A 99 5.73 -3.75 -31.12
CA HIS A 99 6.30 -3.68 -32.46
C HIS A 99 5.89 -2.37 -33.13
N GLU A 100 6.86 -1.58 -33.60
CA GLU A 100 6.65 -0.34 -34.37
C GLU A 100 5.57 0.58 -33.76
N GLY A 101 5.70 0.90 -32.46
CA GLY A 101 4.76 1.79 -31.76
C GLY A 101 3.36 1.20 -31.55
N THR A 102 3.21 -0.12 -31.63
CA THR A 102 1.93 -0.81 -31.35
C THR A 102 2.17 -1.97 -30.38
N LEU A 103 1.32 -2.11 -29.37
CA LEU A 103 1.21 -3.34 -28.59
C LEU A 103 0.36 -4.37 -29.34
N ILE A 104 0.87 -5.59 -29.45
CA ILE A 104 0.23 -6.71 -30.11
C ILE A 104 -0.12 -7.76 -29.05
N LEU A 105 -1.41 -8.02 -28.87
CA LEU A 105 -1.95 -9.01 -27.94
C LEU A 105 -2.28 -10.29 -28.72
N SER A 106 -1.53 -11.36 -28.49
CA SER A 106 -1.77 -12.64 -29.17
C SER A 106 -2.97 -13.36 -28.58
N GLN A 107 -3.80 -13.95 -29.45
CA GLN A 107 -5.05 -14.62 -29.07
C GLN A 107 -5.91 -13.75 -28.14
N SER A 108 -5.99 -12.44 -28.42
CA SER A 108 -6.84 -11.56 -27.62
C SER A 108 -8.30 -11.89 -27.83
N VAL A 109 -9.10 -11.67 -26.80
CA VAL A 109 -10.55 -11.67 -26.95
C VAL A 109 -10.95 -10.41 -27.72
N GLU A 110 -11.90 -10.53 -28.64
CA GLU A 110 -12.55 -9.38 -29.26
C GLU A 110 -13.66 -8.92 -28.33
N PHE A 111 -13.46 -7.79 -27.65
CA PHE A 111 -14.44 -7.24 -26.71
C PHE A 111 -14.44 -5.71 -26.76
N ASP A 112 -15.64 -5.12 -26.77
CA ASP A 112 -15.80 -3.67 -26.75
C ASP A 112 -15.46 -3.12 -25.36
N GLY A 113 -14.62 -2.09 -25.26
CA GLY A 113 -14.08 -1.61 -23.99
C GLY A 113 -12.90 -2.43 -23.44
N LEU A 114 -12.26 -3.28 -24.25
CA LEU A 114 -10.97 -3.88 -23.88
C LEU A 114 -9.88 -2.79 -23.86
N MET A 115 -9.26 -2.59 -22.70
CA MET A 115 -8.26 -1.54 -22.46
C MET A 115 -6.94 -2.14 -22.00
N ALA A 116 -5.84 -1.65 -22.57
CA ALA A 116 -4.48 -1.89 -22.11
C ALA A 116 -4.00 -0.68 -21.30
N LEU A 117 -3.72 -0.89 -20.02
CA LEU A 117 -3.10 0.08 -19.12
C LEU A 117 -1.59 -0.11 -19.18
N VAL A 118 -0.86 0.89 -19.70
CA VAL A 118 0.58 0.81 -19.97
C VAL A 118 1.35 1.70 -18.99
N TYR A 119 2.24 1.10 -18.21
CA TYR A 119 3.06 1.78 -17.20
C TYR A 119 4.52 1.77 -17.64
N SER A 120 5.18 2.94 -17.65
CA SER A 120 6.60 3.04 -17.99
C SER A 120 7.50 2.65 -16.81
N LEU A 121 8.50 1.81 -17.04
CA LEU A 121 9.48 1.42 -16.03
C LEU A 121 10.65 2.43 -15.94
N ARG A 122 10.72 3.37 -16.89
CA ARG A 122 11.72 4.45 -16.93
C ARG A 122 11.12 5.80 -16.59
N ALA A 123 9.82 5.89 -16.39
CA ALA A 123 9.12 7.07 -15.85
C ALA A 123 7.96 6.65 -14.92
N PRO A 124 8.21 5.91 -13.83
CA PRO A 124 7.16 5.34 -12.97
C PRO A 124 6.35 6.37 -12.15
N TRP A 125 6.71 7.65 -12.23
CA TRP A 125 5.94 8.75 -11.65
C TRP A 125 4.81 9.25 -12.56
N ARG A 126 4.84 8.90 -13.86
CA ARG A 126 3.76 9.24 -14.79
C ARG A 126 2.57 8.30 -14.59
N GLU A 127 1.38 8.81 -14.90
CA GLU A 127 0.17 7.99 -14.97
C GLU A 127 0.29 6.92 -16.06
N ALA A 128 -0.46 5.84 -15.90
CA ALA A 128 -0.55 4.82 -16.93
C ALA A 128 -1.37 5.34 -18.12
N GLU A 129 -0.93 4.99 -19.33
CA GLU A 129 -1.71 5.26 -20.53
C GLU A 129 -2.78 4.18 -20.69
N ALA A 130 -4.04 4.61 -20.76
CA ALA A 130 -5.17 3.73 -21.00
C ALA A 130 -5.48 3.69 -22.50
N LEU A 131 -5.08 2.60 -23.16
CA LEU A 131 -5.15 2.46 -24.62
C LEU A 131 -6.24 1.46 -25.01
N PRO A 132 -7.15 1.81 -25.93
CA PRO A 132 -8.12 0.86 -26.44
C PRO A 132 -7.42 -0.25 -27.24
N VAL A 133 -7.85 -1.49 -27.01
CA VAL A 133 -7.39 -2.65 -27.77
C VAL A 133 -8.42 -2.97 -28.85
N VAL A 134 -8.04 -2.78 -30.12
CA VAL A 134 -8.87 -3.06 -31.28
C VAL A 134 -8.17 -4.13 -32.12
N HIS A 135 -8.85 -5.24 -32.38
CA HIS A 135 -8.30 -6.37 -33.14
C HIS A 135 -6.96 -6.88 -32.58
N GLY A 136 -6.88 -6.98 -31.25
CA GLY A 136 -5.66 -7.37 -30.54
C GLY A 136 -4.51 -6.38 -30.65
N ARG A 137 -4.76 -5.11 -30.99
CA ARG A 137 -3.74 -4.07 -31.14
C ARG A 137 -4.09 -2.83 -30.33
N ALA A 138 -3.09 -2.25 -29.66
CA ALA A 138 -3.20 -0.95 -29.01
C ALA A 138 -2.07 -0.03 -29.48
N ALA A 139 -2.42 1.12 -30.07
CA ALA A 139 -1.45 2.09 -30.57
C ALA A 139 -0.78 2.83 -29.41
N LEU A 140 0.54 2.78 -29.32
CA LEU A 140 1.29 3.51 -28.31
C LEU A 140 1.36 5.00 -28.69
N PRO A 141 1.19 5.92 -27.72
CA PRO A 141 1.51 7.32 -27.95
C PRO A 141 3.00 7.47 -28.23
N ARG A 142 3.36 8.51 -29.01
CA ARG A 142 4.74 8.75 -29.46
C ARG A 142 5.77 8.67 -28.33
N TRP A 143 5.43 9.23 -27.17
CA TRP A 143 6.34 9.29 -26.03
C TRP A 143 6.66 7.90 -25.45
N LEU A 144 5.80 6.89 -25.64
CA LEU A 144 6.01 5.51 -25.17
C LEU A 144 6.76 4.62 -26.17
N CYS A 145 6.85 5.01 -27.44
CA CYS A 145 7.47 4.17 -28.47
C CYS A 145 8.94 3.86 -28.17
N ASP A 146 9.68 4.83 -27.64
CA ASP A 146 11.11 4.74 -27.33
C ASP A 146 11.41 4.97 -25.83
N ALA A 147 10.40 4.82 -24.95
CA ALA A 147 10.54 5.10 -23.51
C ALA A 147 11.19 3.97 -22.70
N GLY A 148 11.65 2.90 -23.34
CA GLY A 148 12.13 1.71 -22.66
C GLY A 148 11.00 0.74 -22.26
N PRO A 149 11.29 -0.20 -21.35
CA PRO A 149 10.37 -1.29 -21.07
C PRO A 149 9.09 -0.81 -20.36
N VAL A 150 8.00 -1.52 -20.60
CA VAL A 150 6.68 -1.23 -20.01
C VAL A 150 6.10 -2.48 -19.34
N ILE A 151 5.22 -2.26 -18.37
CA ILE A 151 4.32 -3.32 -17.89
C ILE A 151 2.90 -2.97 -18.32
N VAL A 152 2.15 -3.98 -18.73
CA VAL A 152 0.82 -3.82 -19.31
C VAL A 152 -0.18 -4.65 -18.52
N THR A 153 -1.25 -4.01 -18.08
CA THR A 153 -2.43 -4.71 -17.53
C THR A 153 -3.59 -4.54 -18.51
N VAL A 154 -4.21 -5.64 -18.89
CA VAL A 154 -5.38 -5.61 -19.77
C VAL A 154 -6.62 -5.86 -18.94
N ARG A 155 -7.62 -5.00 -19.09
CA ARG A 155 -8.92 -5.15 -18.43
C ARG A 155 -10.05 -4.83 -19.40
N ILE A 156 -11.24 -5.27 -19.05
CA ILE A 156 -12.48 -4.83 -19.69
C ILE A 156 -13.00 -3.65 -18.87
N ASP A 157 -13.16 -2.49 -19.49
CA ASP A 157 -13.73 -1.30 -18.86
C ASP A 157 -15.20 -1.13 -19.26
N ASP A 158 -16.04 -0.75 -18.32
CA ASP A 158 -17.46 -0.46 -18.57
C ASP A 158 -17.62 1.04 -18.83
N ALA A 159 -18.08 1.41 -20.03
CA ALA A 159 -18.26 2.81 -20.41
C ALA A 159 -19.25 3.57 -19.51
N TRP A 160 -20.16 2.87 -18.82
CA TRP A 160 -21.13 3.47 -17.91
C TRP A 160 -20.61 3.63 -16.48
N VAL A 161 -19.61 2.82 -16.10
CA VAL A 161 -18.95 2.88 -14.79
C VAL A 161 -17.44 2.69 -14.98
N PRO A 162 -16.72 3.71 -15.49
CA PRO A 162 -15.29 3.59 -15.73
C PRO A 162 -14.55 3.30 -14.43
N GLU A 163 -13.71 2.26 -14.43
CA GLU A 163 -12.86 1.97 -13.30
C GLU A 163 -11.69 2.98 -13.24
N SER A 164 -11.32 3.46 -12.06
CA SER A 164 -10.11 4.27 -11.93
C SER A 164 -8.88 3.47 -12.38
N VAL A 165 -7.96 4.11 -13.10
CA VAL A 165 -6.65 3.52 -13.39
C VAL A 165 -5.89 3.42 -12.07
N PRO A 166 -5.42 2.22 -11.66
CA PRO A 166 -4.64 2.10 -10.45
C PRO A 166 -3.26 2.76 -10.63
N ASP A 167 -2.69 3.29 -9.55
CA ASP A 167 -1.35 3.92 -9.58
C ASP A 167 -0.26 2.97 -10.06
N TRP A 168 -0.41 1.67 -9.75
CA TRP A 168 0.49 0.60 -10.19
C TRP A 168 -0.29 -0.71 -10.27
N PRO A 169 0.06 -1.64 -11.19
CA PRO A 169 -0.64 -2.91 -11.28
C PRO A 169 -0.45 -3.78 -10.03
N ALA A 170 -1.49 -4.59 -9.75
CA ALA A 170 -1.42 -5.60 -8.71
C ALA A 170 -0.35 -6.66 -9.04
N ARG A 171 0.22 -7.27 -8.00
CA ARG A 171 1.25 -8.31 -8.20
C ARG A 171 0.69 -9.47 -9.01
N GLY A 172 1.42 -9.84 -10.07
CA GLY A 172 1.08 -10.97 -10.93
C GLY A 172 -0.06 -10.73 -11.92
N THR A 173 -0.58 -9.50 -12.05
CA THR A 173 -1.67 -9.17 -13.00
C THR A 173 -1.19 -8.46 -14.26
N ALA A 174 0.10 -8.12 -14.35
CA ALA A 174 0.67 -7.41 -15.48
C ALA A 174 1.63 -8.29 -16.30
N SER A 175 1.69 -8.03 -17.60
CA SER A 175 2.73 -8.57 -18.49
C SER A 175 3.87 -7.58 -18.66
N PHE A 176 5.10 -8.07 -18.62
CA PHE A 176 6.29 -7.30 -18.95
C PHE A 176 6.48 -7.31 -20.46
N VAL A 177 6.70 -6.12 -21.05
CA VAL A 177 7.02 -5.95 -22.45
C VAL A 177 8.39 -5.28 -22.52
N ASP A 178 9.37 -6.03 -23.02
CA ASP A 178 10.73 -5.55 -23.15
C ASP A 178 10.84 -4.55 -24.31
N ALA A 179 11.59 -3.48 -24.09
CA ALA A 179 11.87 -2.45 -25.08
C ALA A 179 13.09 -1.64 -24.64
N ASP A 180 13.87 -1.18 -25.61
CA ASP A 180 14.98 -0.28 -25.36
C ASP A 180 14.51 1.18 -25.27
N GLY A 181 15.33 2.01 -24.63
CA GLY A 181 15.13 3.46 -24.61
C GLY A 181 14.79 4.05 -23.23
N TRP A 182 14.39 5.31 -23.26
CA TRP A 182 14.07 6.15 -22.11
C TRP A 182 13.25 7.35 -22.58
N LEU A 183 12.55 7.99 -21.65
CA LEU A 183 11.71 9.16 -21.95
C LEU A 183 12.54 10.32 -22.51
N ALA A 184 12.06 10.92 -23.60
CA ALA A 184 12.67 12.06 -24.27
C ALA A 184 11.59 13.10 -24.68
N GLU A 185 11.05 13.80 -23.68
CA GLU A 185 10.01 14.82 -23.82
C GLU A 185 10.54 16.23 -23.50
N ASP A 186 9.66 17.21 -23.24
CA ASP A 186 10.07 18.60 -22.99
C ASP A 186 10.68 18.82 -21.59
N ASP A 187 10.38 17.98 -20.59
CA ASP A 187 10.91 18.12 -19.23
C ASP A 187 12.35 17.55 -19.12
N PRO A 188 13.37 18.40 -18.94
CA PRO A 188 14.76 17.96 -18.90
C PRO A 188 15.08 17.11 -17.67
N GLU A 189 14.41 17.32 -16.53
CA GLU A 189 14.63 16.54 -15.31
C GLU A 189 14.05 15.12 -15.47
N GLU A 190 12.85 14.99 -16.03
CA GLU A 190 12.27 13.68 -16.31
C GLU A 190 13.13 12.88 -17.28
N ASN A 191 13.59 13.53 -18.36
CA ASN A 191 14.45 12.89 -19.34
C ASN A 191 15.78 12.42 -18.72
N ALA A 192 16.39 13.24 -17.86
CA ALA A 192 17.62 12.91 -17.18
C ALA A 192 17.44 11.73 -16.22
N LEU A 193 16.37 11.75 -15.42
CA LEU A 193 16.05 10.67 -14.49
C LEU A 193 15.69 9.37 -15.23
N SER A 194 14.93 9.47 -16.33
CA SER A 194 14.58 8.33 -17.17
C SER A 194 15.81 7.70 -17.82
N ALA A 195 16.70 8.51 -18.39
CA ALA A 195 17.98 8.06 -18.94
C ALA A 195 18.89 7.44 -17.87
N TYR A 196 18.87 7.97 -16.64
CA TYR A 196 19.57 7.37 -15.51
C TYR A 196 19.01 5.99 -15.16
N LEU A 197 17.68 5.82 -15.13
CA LEU A 197 17.05 4.51 -14.89
C LEU A 197 17.36 3.51 -16.01
N ALA A 198 17.44 3.97 -17.26
CA ALA A 198 17.88 3.15 -18.39
C ALA A 198 19.37 2.80 -18.35
N GLY A 199 20.17 3.49 -17.52
CA GLY A 199 21.61 3.23 -17.37
C GLY A 199 22.48 3.93 -18.40
N VAL A 200 21.90 4.89 -19.12
CA VAL A 200 22.53 5.62 -20.21
C VAL A 200 23.22 6.90 -19.71
N ARG A 201 22.70 7.51 -18.64
CA ARG A 201 23.23 8.75 -18.06
C ARG A 201 23.54 8.61 -16.56
N PRO A 202 24.42 9.45 -16.00
CA PRO A 202 24.61 9.53 -14.55
C PRO A 202 23.36 10.07 -13.85
N PHE A 203 23.33 9.96 -12.52
CA PHE A 203 22.26 10.53 -11.70
C PHE A 203 22.20 12.05 -11.92
N PRO A 204 21.02 12.67 -12.06
CA PRO A 204 20.93 14.11 -12.32
C PRO A 204 21.55 14.95 -11.20
N GLU A 205 22.31 15.99 -11.56
CA GLU A 205 22.97 16.88 -10.60
C GLU A 205 21.98 17.72 -9.79
N ARG A 206 20.81 18.01 -10.36
CA ARG A 206 19.75 18.79 -9.73
C ARG A 206 18.43 18.05 -9.85
N ILE A 207 17.78 17.86 -8.72
CA ILE A 207 16.42 17.33 -8.61
C ILE A 207 15.58 18.40 -7.93
N THR A 208 14.44 18.71 -8.53
CA THR A 208 13.44 19.64 -7.99
C THR A 208 12.16 18.93 -7.59
N ASP A 209 11.77 17.87 -8.32
CA ASP A 209 10.60 17.07 -7.97
C ASP A 209 11.01 15.75 -7.30
N PHE A 210 11.05 15.78 -5.98
CA PHE A 210 11.35 14.61 -5.16
C PHE A 210 10.24 13.54 -5.18
N SER A 211 9.02 13.87 -5.64
CA SER A 211 7.94 12.88 -5.78
C SER A 211 8.32 11.80 -6.79
N ARG A 212 9.11 12.16 -7.82
CA ARG A 212 9.67 11.24 -8.82
C ARG A 212 10.64 10.26 -8.19
N LEU A 213 11.54 10.75 -7.32
CA LEU A 213 12.50 9.91 -6.60
C LEU A 213 11.78 8.92 -5.68
N TRP A 214 10.75 9.36 -4.95
CA TRP A 214 9.97 8.46 -4.11
C TRP A 214 9.17 7.44 -4.90
N SER A 215 8.62 7.83 -6.04
CA SER A 215 7.92 6.91 -6.95
C SER A 215 8.85 5.80 -7.42
N VAL A 216 10.07 6.17 -7.87
CA VAL A 216 11.10 5.19 -8.25
C VAL A 216 11.49 4.31 -7.07
N ARG A 217 11.73 4.91 -5.90
CA ARG A 217 12.22 4.19 -4.72
C ARG A 217 11.19 3.21 -4.16
N GLY A 218 9.92 3.60 -4.14
CA GLY A 218 8.80 2.75 -3.70
C GLY A 218 8.48 1.62 -4.66
N LEU A 219 8.78 1.80 -5.95
CA LEU A 219 8.53 0.81 -7.00
C LEU A 219 9.79 0.05 -7.43
N ILE A 220 10.93 0.26 -6.76
CA ILE A 220 12.26 -0.17 -7.24
C ILE A 220 12.33 -1.65 -7.63
N GLY A 221 11.64 -2.52 -6.90
CA GLY A 221 11.59 -3.97 -7.18
C GLY A 221 10.81 -4.34 -8.45
N ALA A 222 9.96 -3.45 -8.96
CA ALA A 222 9.14 -3.64 -10.15
C ALA A 222 9.74 -3.00 -11.43
N LEU A 223 10.79 -2.19 -11.30
CA LEU A 223 11.34 -1.39 -12.42
C LEU A 223 12.32 -2.14 -13.34
N ALA A 224 12.51 -3.45 -13.14
CA ALA A 224 13.43 -4.28 -13.94
C ALA A 224 14.81 -3.63 -14.15
N LEU A 225 15.43 -3.16 -13.06
CA LEU A 225 16.75 -2.49 -13.10
C LEU A 225 17.93 -3.49 -13.03
N GLY A 226 17.65 -4.78 -12.85
CA GLY A 226 18.67 -5.82 -12.68
C GLY A 226 19.62 -5.51 -11.52
N ASP A 227 20.93 -5.66 -11.76
CA ASP A 227 21.97 -5.46 -10.76
C ASP A 227 22.10 -4.00 -10.28
N ARG A 228 21.46 -3.04 -10.98
CA ARG A 228 21.53 -1.61 -10.64
C ARG A 228 20.61 -1.21 -9.49
N VAL A 229 19.69 -2.07 -9.04
CA VAL A 229 18.73 -1.76 -7.95
C VAL A 229 19.44 -1.12 -6.74
N THR A 230 20.53 -1.73 -6.27
CA THR A 230 21.25 -1.21 -5.08
C THR A 230 21.90 0.16 -5.32
N ALA A 231 22.47 0.37 -6.51
CA ALA A 231 23.12 1.63 -6.85
C ALA A 231 22.09 2.77 -7.01
N VAL A 232 20.95 2.48 -7.65
CA VAL A 232 19.84 3.42 -7.81
C VAL A 232 19.21 3.78 -6.47
N SER A 233 18.90 2.79 -5.62
CA SER A 233 18.38 3.05 -4.27
C SER A 233 19.32 3.96 -3.48
N ARG A 234 20.63 3.69 -3.49
CA ARG A 234 21.61 4.51 -2.75
C ARG A 234 21.69 5.95 -3.26
N ALA A 235 21.66 6.14 -4.59
CA ALA A 235 21.71 7.48 -5.18
C ALA A 235 20.47 8.30 -4.79
N ILE A 236 19.29 7.67 -4.83
CA ILE A 236 18.03 8.28 -4.39
C ILE A 236 18.08 8.59 -2.90
N ASP A 237 18.45 7.60 -2.06
CA ASP A 237 18.53 7.74 -0.60
C ASP A 237 19.48 8.90 -0.22
N ALA A 238 20.59 9.08 -0.94
CA ALA A 238 21.51 10.21 -0.74
C ALA A 238 20.90 11.56 -1.14
N ALA A 239 20.17 11.62 -2.26
CA ALA A 239 19.51 12.84 -2.73
C ALA A 239 18.36 13.27 -1.81
N VAL A 240 17.51 12.35 -1.35
CA VAL A 240 16.43 12.68 -0.41
C VAL A 240 16.98 13.12 0.95
N TYR A 241 18.09 12.53 1.41
CA TYR A 241 18.70 12.88 2.68
C TYR A 241 19.39 14.26 2.64
N SER A 242 19.88 14.70 1.47
CA SER A 242 20.52 16.02 1.33
C SER A 242 19.51 17.18 1.30
N SER A 243 18.25 16.92 0.93
CA SER A 243 17.17 17.92 0.85
C SER A 243 15.92 17.41 1.59
N PRO A 244 16.00 17.21 2.92
CA PRO A 244 14.99 16.47 3.67
C PRO A 244 13.62 17.14 3.68
N ARG A 245 13.55 18.47 3.64
CA ARG A 245 12.27 19.20 3.62
C ARG A 245 11.46 18.87 2.36
N ASP A 246 12.04 19.14 1.20
CA ASP A 246 11.39 18.93 -0.09
C ASP A 246 11.10 17.44 -0.34
N ALA A 247 12.00 16.57 0.13
CA ALA A 247 11.77 15.13 0.11
C ALA A 247 10.56 14.73 0.98
N LEU A 248 10.45 15.21 2.22
CA LEU A 248 9.33 14.85 3.10
C LEU A 248 7.99 15.39 2.57
N LEU A 249 7.95 16.64 2.09
CA LEU A 249 6.73 17.24 1.55
C LEU A 249 6.25 16.56 0.26
N SER A 250 7.16 16.13 -0.60
CA SER A 250 6.80 15.50 -1.88
C SER A 250 6.36 14.03 -1.75
N LEU A 251 6.61 13.38 -0.61
CA LEU A 251 6.29 11.96 -0.42
C LEU A 251 4.78 11.69 -0.56
N THR A 252 3.93 12.58 -0.05
CA THR A 252 2.46 12.45 -0.13
C THR A 252 1.97 12.44 -1.58
N ALA A 253 2.60 13.23 -2.46
CA ALA A 253 2.27 13.35 -3.88
C ALA A 253 2.89 12.25 -4.76
N SER A 254 3.80 11.43 -4.22
CA SER A 254 4.47 10.37 -4.97
C SER A 254 3.57 9.16 -5.26
N LYS A 255 3.95 8.35 -6.25
CA LYS A 255 3.34 7.04 -6.56
C LYS A 255 3.83 5.90 -5.66
N ALA A 256 4.62 6.19 -4.63
CA ALA A 256 5.04 5.16 -3.68
C ALA A 256 3.81 4.53 -2.98
N PRO A 257 3.74 3.19 -2.82
CA PRO A 257 2.66 2.59 -2.06
C PRO A 257 2.59 3.18 -0.64
N GLY A 258 1.39 3.52 -0.16
CA GLY A 258 1.23 4.13 1.18
C GLY A 258 1.77 3.23 2.30
N SER A 259 1.65 1.91 2.13
CA SER A 259 2.23 0.90 3.00
C SER A 259 3.77 0.87 3.02
N SER A 260 4.44 1.55 2.11
CA SER A 260 5.91 1.59 2.03
C SER A 260 6.50 2.88 2.62
N ILE A 261 5.68 3.86 3.00
CA ILE A 261 6.17 5.16 3.50
C ILE A 261 7.12 4.99 4.70
N SER A 262 6.74 4.18 5.69
CA SER A 262 7.57 3.94 6.87
C SER A 262 8.92 3.31 6.52
N SER A 263 8.95 2.30 5.65
CA SER A 263 10.19 1.64 5.24
C SER A 263 11.08 2.58 4.42
N LEU A 264 10.50 3.36 3.50
CA LEU A 264 11.22 4.36 2.71
C LEU A 264 11.92 5.42 3.57
N LEU A 265 11.26 5.91 4.61
CA LEU A 265 11.84 6.89 5.55
C LEU A 265 12.92 6.27 6.45
N ILE A 266 12.80 4.99 6.80
CA ILE A 266 13.83 4.25 7.55
C ILE A 266 15.06 4.01 6.66
N GLU A 267 14.86 3.59 5.41
CA GLU A 267 15.95 3.26 4.48
C GLU A 267 16.77 4.48 4.07
N SER A 268 16.08 5.59 3.78
CA SER A 268 16.71 6.88 3.49
C SER A 268 17.40 7.50 4.71
N GLY A 269 17.06 7.05 5.92
CA GLY A 269 17.59 7.59 7.17
C GLY A 269 16.93 8.89 7.63
N LEU A 270 15.88 9.37 6.95
CA LEU A 270 15.16 10.59 7.31
C LEU A 270 14.53 10.52 8.72
N VAL A 271 14.12 9.33 9.17
CA VAL A 271 13.60 9.14 10.55
C VAL A 271 14.59 9.47 11.65
N ARG A 272 15.90 9.55 11.36
CA ARG A 272 16.96 9.91 12.31
C ARG A 272 17.73 11.17 11.89
N ALA A 273 17.31 11.83 10.81
CA ALA A 273 17.95 13.05 10.35
C ALA A 273 17.68 14.18 11.36
N ASN A 274 18.66 15.06 11.53
CA ASN A 274 18.41 16.34 12.18
C ASN A 274 17.67 17.24 11.17
N LEU A 275 16.44 17.60 11.51
CA LEU A 275 15.53 18.33 10.63
C LEU A 275 15.40 19.81 11.01
N ILE A 276 16.15 20.32 11.99
CA ILE A 276 16.01 21.71 12.47
C ILE A 276 16.08 22.71 11.29
N ALA A 277 17.02 22.52 10.36
CA ALA A 277 17.17 23.40 9.19
C ALA A 277 16.07 23.20 8.11
N ALA A 278 15.28 22.13 8.21
CA ALA A 278 14.14 21.83 7.35
C ALA A 278 12.80 22.32 7.94
N HIS A 279 12.81 22.81 9.18
CA HIS A 279 11.66 23.44 9.82
C HIS A 279 11.26 24.72 9.07
N ASP A 280 9.97 25.01 9.01
CA ASP A 280 9.39 26.22 8.43
C ASP A 280 8.22 26.66 9.33
N ASP A 281 7.91 27.95 9.34
CA ASP A 281 6.85 28.53 10.17
C ASP A 281 5.45 28.08 9.72
N ARG A 282 5.33 27.57 8.49
CA ARG A 282 4.09 27.03 7.96
C ARG A 282 3.96 25.54 8.27
N ALA A 283 2.91 25.20 9.01
CA ALA A 283 2.54 23.82 9.32
C ALA A 283 2.41 22.97 8.02
N PRO A 284 3.00 21.76 7.98
CA PRO A 284 2.83 20.85 6.85
C PRO A 284 1.39 20.34 6.76
N GLU A 285 0.99 19.88 5.57
CA GLU A 285 -0.33 19.28 5.38
C GLU A 285 -0.43 17.92 6.07
N TRP A 286 -1.39 17.78 6.99
CA TRP A 286 -1.67 16.52 7.69
C TRP A 286 -2.77 15.74 6.95
N SER A 287 -2.44 14.51 6.56
CA SER A 287 -3.39 13.52 6.03
C SER A 287 -2.99 12.14 6.54
N VAL A 288 -3.84 11.13 6.41
CA VAL A 288 -3.48 9.76 6.84
C VAL A 288 -2.19 9.27 6.16
N ARG A 289 -1.99 9.61 4.87
CA ARG A 289 -0.79 9.29 4.09
C ARG A 289 0.40 10.19 4.49
N GLY A 290 0.16 11.48 4.72
CA GLY A 290 1.18 12.49 5.02
C GLY A 290 1.53 12.63 6.50
N ALA A 291 0.86 11.92 7.41
CA ALA A 291 0.98 12.13 8.86
C ALA A 291 2.41 11.94 9.38
N LEU A 292 3.13 10.93 8.87
CA LEU A 292 4.50 10.67 9.31
C LEU A 292 5.47 11.76 8.80
N PRO A 293 5.52 12.11 7.50
CA PRO A 293 6.30 13.27 7.05
C PRO A 293 5.94 14.57 7.77
N ALA A 294 4.65 14.83 7.97
CA ALA A 294 4.16 16.01 8.67
C ALA A 294 4.65 16.04 10.13
N ALA A 295 4.58 14.92 10.86
CA ALA A 295 5.09 14.81 12.23
C ALA A 295 6.59 15.12 12.31
N LEU A 296 7.39 14.59 11.38
CA LEU A 296 8.84 14.81 11.36
C LEU A 296 9.21 16.28 11.09
N LEU A 297 8.42 16.99 10.27
CA LEU A 297 8.62 18.40 9.97
C LEU A 297 8.10 19.33 11.07
N SER A 298 6.92 19.05 11.63
CA SER A 298 6.22 19.94 12.60
C SER A 298 6.92 20.05 13.96
N ALA A 299 7.88 19.17 14.23
CA ALA A 299 8.58 19.07 15.51
C ALA A 299 10.08 19.28 15.37
N ALA A 300 10.52 19.73 14.19
CA ALA A 300 11.90 19.67 13.78
C ALA A 300 12.81 20.59 14.62
N ASP A 301 12.28 21.71 15.12
CA ASP A 301 12.93 22.63 16.08
C ASP A 301 12.66 22.27 17.56
N ALA A 302 11.94 21.16 17.79
CA ALA A 302 11.43 20.71 19.07
C ALA A 302 10.38 21.61 19.74
N GLY A 303 9.89 22.63 19.05
CA GLY A 303 8.65 23.33 19.33
C GLY A 303 7.49 22.68 18.57
N TRP A 304 6.28 22.83 19.11
CA TRP A 304 5.05 22.56 18.37
C TRP A 304 4.19 23.80 18.48
N SER A 305 3.86 24.43 17.36
CA SER A 305 2.91 25.52 17.31
C SER A 305 1.49 25.00 17.57
N ARG A 306 0.59 25.91 17.96
CA ARG A 306 -0.83 25.55 18.15
C ARG A 306 -1.47 25.05 16.86
N GLU A 307 -1.11 25.63 15.72
CA GLU A 307 -1.62 25.22 14.40
C GLU A 307 -1.19 23.79 14.06
N GLU A 308 0.06 23.42 14.34
CA GLU A 308 0.56 22.05 14.13
C GLU A 308 -0.11 21.04 15.06
N ILE A 309 -0.35 21.41 16.33
CA ILE A 309 -1.06 20.56 17.29
C ILE A 309 -2.49 20.31 16.82
N ASP A 310 -3.21 21.37 16.43
CA ASP A 310 -4.59 21.28 15.96
C ASP A 310 -4.66 20.43 14.67
N ALA A 311 -3.77 20.67 13.71
CA ALA A 311 -3.68 19.88 12.48
C ALA A 311 -3.37 18.40 12.76
N ALA A 312 -2.38 18.12 13.61
CA ALA A 312 -2.05 16.75 14.01
C ALA A 312 -3.22 16.05 14.72
N ALA A 313 -3.94 16.75 15.59
CA ALA A 313 -5.08 16.19 16.31
C ALA A 313 -6.22 15.73 15.38
N THR A 314 -6.41 16.38 14.22
CA THR A 314 -7.43 15.95 13.24
C THR A 314 -7.17 14.57 12.64
N VAL A 315 -5.90 14.17 12.50
CA VAL A 315 -5.50 12.89 11.88
C VAL A 315 -5.10 11.86 12.92
N CYS A 316 -4.37 12.28 13.95
CA CYS A 316 -3.81 11.41 14.99
C CYS A 316 -4.77 11.21 16.17
N GLY A 317 -5.80 12.06 16.31
CA GLY A 317 -6.77 12.05 17.40
C GLY A 317 -6.40 12.99 18.55
N ALA A 318 -7.38 13.26 19.42
CA ALA A 318 -7.28 14.27 20.49
C ALA A 318 -6.15 14.04 21.52
N GLN A 319 -5.64 12.81 21.64
CA GLN A 319 -4.55 12.49 22.57
C GLN A 319 -3.21 13.18 22.24
N VAL A 320 -3.05 13.79 21.06
CA VAL A 320 -1.82 14.52 20.67
C VAL A 320 -1.40 15.53 21.75
N THR A 321 -2.36 16.31 22.28
CA THR A 321 -2.08 17.33 23.29
C THR A 321 -1.57 16.74 24.61
N GLU A 322 -2.16 15.64 25.08
CA GLU A 322 -1.70 14.97 26.30
C GLU A 322 -0.31 14.34 26.13
N ILE A 323 -0.03 13.75 24.96
CA ILE A 323 1.26 13.15 24.65
C ILE A 323 2.36 14.23 24.60
N LEU A 324 2.08 15.39 24.00
CA LEU A 324 2.99 16.55 24.02
C LEU A 324 3.17 17.15 25.41
N ALA A 325 2.23 16.97 26.33
CA ALA A 325 2.42 17.26 27.75
C ALA A 325 3.25 16.19 28.49
N GLY A 326 3.70 15.14 27.78
CA GLY A 326 4.51 14.05 28.31
C GLY A 326 3.72 12.86 28.86
N LYS A 327 2.41 12.80 28.63
CA LYS A 327 1.53 11.73 29.14
C LYS A 327 0.78 11.05 28.01
N ASP A 328 1.05 9.76 27.79
CA ASP A 328 0.29 8.95 26.86
C ASP A 328 -0.88 8.23 27.58
N PRO A 329 -2.14 8.63 27.35
CA PRO A 329 -3.29 8.08 28.06
C PRO A 329 -3.55 6.60 27.74
N VAL A 330 -3.01 6.10 26.61
CA VAL A 330 -3.22 4.73 26.11
C VAL A 330 -1.88 4.03 25.87
N ALA A 331 -0.87 4.30 26.70
CA ALA A 331 0.50 3.78 26.56
C ALA A 331 0.59 2.25 26.44
N THR A 332 -0.31 1.51 27.09
CA THR A 332 -0.34 0.04 27.03
C THR A 332 -1.11 -0.51 25.84
N ALA A 333 -1.80 0.33 25.06
CA ALA A 333 -2.58 -0.12 23.90
C ALA A 333 -1.65 -0.75 22.85
N GLY A 334 -2.07 -1.89 22.31
CA GLY A 334 -1.24 -2.69 21.40
C GLY A 334 -0.07 -3.41 22.07
N ARG A 335 0.02 -3.48 23.41
CA ARG A 335 0.89 -4.42 24.11
C ARG A 335 0.40 -5.85 23.86
N LEU A 336 1.33 -6.75 23.55
CA LEU A 336 1.03 -8.18 23.43
C LEU A 336 1.01 -8.85 24.80
N ASP A 337 0.05 -9.75 25.00
CA ASP A 337 -0.13 -10.57 26.20
C ASP A 337 -0.70 -11.96 25.84
N ALA A 338 -1.19 -12.69 26.84
CA ALA A 338 -1.77 -14.02 26.65
C ALA A 338 -2.96 -14.04 25.66
N ALA A 339 -3.70 -12.95 25.50
CA ALA A 339 -4.78 -12.88 24.52
C ALA A 339 -4.25 -12.90 23.08
N ALA A 340 -3.04 -12.37 22.86
CA ALA A 340 -2.41 -12.43 21.55
C ALA A 340 -2.01 -13.86 21.17
N ASP A 341 -1.65 -14.70 22.13
CA ASP A 341 -1.35 -16.11 21.90
C ASP A 341 -2.61 -16.88 21.48
N LEU A 342 -3.74 -16.61 22.14
CA LEU A 342 -5.04 -17.19 21.77
C LEU A 342 -5.48 -16.73 20.37
N TYR A 343 -5.32 -15.44 20.05
CA TYR A 343 -5.57 -14.90 18.71
C TYR A 343 -4.65 -15.54 17.66
N ASP A 344 -3.43 -15.92 18.07
CA ASP A 344 -2.46 -16.55 17.21
C ASP A 344 -2.87 -17.96 16.79
N GLU A 345 -3.31 -18.76 17.77
CA GLU A 345 -3.75 -20.14 17.62
C GLU A 345 -5.07 -20.22 16.84
N ALA A 346 -5.97 -19.27 17.04
CA ALA A 346 -7.31 -19.25 16.45
C ALA A 346 -7.39 -18.56 15.07
N SER A 347 -6.53 -18.96 14.12
CA SER A 347 -6.41 -18.30 12.80
C SER A 347 -7.74 -18.16 12.04
N ALA A 348 -8.61 -19.17 12.11
CA ALA A 348 -9.91 -19.19 11.44
C ALA A 348 -10.94 -18.21 12.03
N MET A 349 -10.74 -17.74 13.27
CA MET A 349 -11.68 -16.85 13.97
C MET A 349 -11.19 -15.41 14.07
N ARG A 350 -10.01 -15.09 13.51
CA ARG A 350 -9.39 -13.77 13.64
C ARG A 350 -10.27 -12.62 13.18
N GLU A 351 -10.91 -12.76 12.02
CA GLU A 351 -11.85 -11.75 11.54
C GLU A 351 -13.07 -11.59 12.45
N ALA A 352 -13.55 -12.68 13.03
CA ALA A 352 -14.66 -12.63 13.99
C ALA A 352 -14.24 -11.92 15.28
N PHE A 353 -13.02 -12.17 15.77
CA PHE A 353 -12.46 -11.45 16.91
C PHE A 353 -12.34 -9.94 16.66
N VAL A 354 -11.81 -9.53 15.50
CA VAL A 354 -11.73 -8.10 15.13
C VAL A 354 -13.13 -7.48 15.09
N ARG A 355 -14.10 -8.14 14.46
CA ARG A 355 -15.49 -7.65 14.40
C ARG A 355 -16.13 -7.55 15.79
N GLN A 356 -15.89 -8.53 16.66
CA GLN A 356 -16.48 -8.56 18.01
C GLN A 356 -15.80 -7.56 18.95
N ALA A 357 -14.51 -7.28 18.77
CA ALA A 357 -13.78 -6.29 19.56
C ALA A 357 -14.28 -4.85 19.32
N GLY A 358 -15.03 -4.60 18.24
CA GLY A 358 -15.63 -3.29 17.97
C GLY A 358 -14.60 -2.17 17.78
N LEU A 359 -13.39 -2.51 17.31
CA LEU A 359 -12.31 -1.55 17.12
C LEU A 359 -12.67 -0.56 16.01
N VAL A 360 -12.77 0.72 16.36
CA VAL A 360 -13.05 1.80 15.42
C VAL A 360 -11.89 2.79 15.49
N PRO A 361 -11.08 2.92 14.43
CA PRO A 361 -10.01 3.91 14.39
C PRO A 361 -10.55 5.34 14.53
N HIS A 362 -10.27 6.01 15.65
CA HIS A 362 -10.62 7.42 15.89
C HIS A 362 -9.44 8.37 15.64
N GLY A 363 -8.44 7.91 14.88
CA GLY A 363 -7.18 8.59 14.62
C GLY A 363 -5.99 7.66 14.77
N LEU A 364 -4.86 8.00 14.15
CA LEU A 364 -3.68 7.13 14.09
C LEU A 364 -3.11 6.75 15.46
N LEU A 365 -3.16 7.65 16.45
CA LEU A 365 -2.61 7.39 17.79
C LEU A 365 -3.64 6.81 18.77
N SER A 366 -4.88 6.54 18.32
CA SER A 366 -5.93 6.00 19.20
C SER A 366 -5.58 4.60 19.70
N GLY A 367 -6.15 4.21 20.85
CA GLY A 367 -5.96 2.87 21.41
C GLY A 367 -6.30 1.77 20.39
N ASP A 368 -7.43 1.93 19.69
CA ASP A 368 -7.90 0.98 18.67
C ASP A 368 -6.93 0.87 17.49
N SER A 369 -6.44 1.99 16.96
CA SER A 369 -5.44 1.98 15.87
C SER A 369 -4.14 1.27 16.27
N ARG A 370 -3.70 1.44 17.53
CA ARG A 370 -2.51 0.75 18.06
C ARG A 370 -2.75 -0.75 18.22
N VAL A 371 -3.94 -1.14 18.67
CA VAL A 371 -4.33 -2.56 18.77
C VAL A 371 -4.41 -3.19 17.38
N ILE A 372 -5.02 -2.54 16.40
CA ILE A 372 -5.10 -3.00 15.01
C ILE A 372 -3.70 -3.24 14.43
N GLY A 373 -2.78 -2.27 14.56
CA GLY A 373 -1.41 -2.44 14.08
C GLY A 373 -0.67 -3.62 14.73
N THR A 374 -0.93 -3.89 16.01
CA THR A 374 -0.39 -5.07 16.69
C THR A 374 -1.08 -6.37 16.22
N MET A 375 -2.38 -6.37 15.94
CA MET A 375 -3.08 -7.54 15.40
C MET A 375 -2.60 -7.89 13.99
N ASP A 376 -2.27 -6.88 13.18
CA ASP A 376 -1.63 -7.05 11.88
C ASP A 376 -0.26 -7.74 12.03
N LEU A 377 0.54 -7.34 13.02
CA LEU A 377 1.78 -8.04 13.35
C LEU A 377 1.55 -9.51 13.67
N VAL A 378 0.54 -9.86 14.48
CA VAL A 378 0.27 -11.27 14.79
C VAL A 378 -0.14 -12.03 13.52
N ARG A 379 -0.91 -11.41 12.62
CA ARG A 379 -1.28 -12.00 11.32
C ARG A 379 -0.05 -12.25 10.44
N GLU A 380 0.81 -11.24 10.29
CA GLU A 380 1.96 -11.23 9.38
C GLU A 380 3.25 -11.78 10.00
N ARG A 381 3.25 -12.21 11.26
CA ARG A 381 4.46 -12.67 11.99
C ARG A 381 5.27 -13.78 11.29
N LYS A 382 4.65 -14.51 10.35
CA LYS A 382 5.27 -15.59 9.58
C LYS A 382 5.79 -15.12 8.22
N ASP A 383 5.70 -13.82 7.93
CA ASP A 383 6.31 -13.23 6.73
C ASP A 383 7.82 -13.51 6.75
N PRO A 384 8.40 -14.06 5.65
CA PRO A 384 9.82 -14.39 5.58
C PRO A 384 10.76 -13.23 5.90
N ARG A 385 10.34 -11.98 5.63
CA ARG A 385 11.13 -10.78 5.94
C ARG A 385 11.33 -10.59 7.44
N LEU A 386 10.39 -11.05 8.27
CA LEU A 386 10.48 -10.95 9.74
C LEU A 386 11.27 -12.08 10.40
N HIS A 387 11.61 -13.16 9.67
CA HIS A 387 12.27 -14.33 10.26
C HIS A 387 13.57 -13.97 11.00
N TRP A 388 14.40 -13.13 10.40
CA TRP A 388 15.68 -12.74 11.01
C TRP A 388 15.45 -11.95 12.31
N LEU A 389 14.52 -10.98 12.29
CA LEU A 389 14.15 -10.19 13.48
C LEU A 389 13.65 -11.11 14.60
N ILE A 390 12.71 -12.00 14.30
CA ILE A 390 12.10 -12.87 15.29
C ILE A 390 13.14 -13.80 15.91
N ALA A 391 14.03 -14.39 15.09
CA ALA A 391 15.10 -15.25 15.57
C ALA A 391 16.14 -14.53 16.45
N ASN A 392 16.42 -13.25 16.17
CA ASN A 392 17.44 -12.46 16.88
C ASN A 392 16.86 -11.49 17.93
N SER A 393 15.54 -11.48 18.09
CA SER A 393 14.78 -10.54 18.92
C SER A 393 15.28 -10.41 20.36
N ARG A 394 15.72 -11.51 21.00
CA ARG A 394 16.29 -11.47 22.36
C ARG A 394 17.49 -10.53 22.46
N LYS A 395 18.46 -10.73 21.55
CA LYS A 395 19.69 -9.94 21.51
C LYS A 395 19.37 -8.48 21.24
N ILE A 396 18.51 -8.22 20.27
CA ILE A 396 18.08 -6.85 19.91
C ILE A 396 17.38 -6.19 21.09
N TYR A 397 16.54 -6.92 21.82
CA TYR A 397 15.83 -6.44 23.00
C TYR A 397 16.77 -6.05 24.14
N GLU A 398 17.78 -6.88 24.42
CA GLU A 398 18.81 -6.57 25.43
C GLU A 398 19.67 -5.38 25.03
N GLU A 399 20.05 -5.27 23.75
CA GLU A 399 20.78 -4.12 23.22
C GLU A 399 19.95 -2.83 23.29
N MET A 400 18.66 -2.89 22.94
CA MET A 400 17.73 -1.77 23.07
C MET A 400 17.63 -1.32 24.53
N THR A 401 17.43 -2.26 25.47
CA THR A 401 17.36 -1.95 26.91
C THR A 401 18.65 -1.30 27.43
N ARG A 402 19.82 -1.70 26.90
CA ARG A 402 21.10 -1.02 27.18
C ARG A 402 21.13 0.39 26.57
N LEU A 403 20.70 0.55 25.33
CA LEU A 403 20.64 1.84 24.65
C LEU A 403 19.74 2.83 25.40
N LEU A 404 18.54 2.41 25.84
CA LEU A 404 17.62 3.27 26.58
C LEU A 404 18.21 3.76 27.90
N ARG A 405 18.99 2.91 28.60
CA ARG A 405 19.74 3.33 29.79
C ARG A 405 20.85 4.34 29.47
N ILE A 406 21.47 4.26 28.29
CA ILE A 406 22.48 5.23 27.85
C ILE A 406 21.82 6.56 27.48
N ILE A 407 20.67 6.52 26.78
CA ILE A 407 19.84 7.70 26.50
C ILE A 407 19.40 8.36 27.81
N ASN A 408 19.11 7.55 28.84
CA ASN A 408 18.78 7.99 30.19
C ASN A 408 17.61 8.98 30.25
N ASP A 409 16.57 8.72 29.46
CA ASP A 409 15.32 9.47 29.49
C ASP A 409 14.18 8.63 30.12
N PRO A 410 13.62 9.07 31.26
CA PRO A 410 12.52 8.38 31.91
C PRO A 410 11.25 8.27 31.06
N THR A 411 10.94 9.28 30.24
CA THR A 411 9.72 9.28 29.40
C THR A 411 9.80 8.20 28.34
N THR A 412 10.94 8.14 27.64
CA THR A 412 11.28 7.11 26.65
C THR A 412 11.26 5.72 27.27
N THR A 413 11.85 5.56 28.46
CA THR A 413 11.91 4.26 29.13
C THR A 413 10.52 3.79 29.55
N ALA A 414 9.70 4.68 30.12
CA ALA A 414 8.31 4.38 30.49
C ALA A 414 7.45 3.99 29.28
N ALA A 415 7.60 4.68 28.14
CA ALA A 415 6.89 4.35 26.91
C ALA A 415 7.29 2.98 26.36
N PHE A 416 8.59 2.66 26.34
CA PHE A 416 9.09 1.35 25.94
C PHE A 416 8.57 0.24 26.85
N ASP A 417 8.62 0.44 28.17
CA ASP A 417 8.14 -0.53 29.16
C ASP A 417 6.62 -0.72 29.11
N ALA A 418 5.85 0.31 28.77
CA ALA A 418 4.40 0.20 28.62
C ALA A 418 3.98 -0.77 27.50
N ARG A 419 4.81 -0.90 26.44
CA ARG A 419 4.60 -1.85 25.32
C ARG A 419 5.25 -3.22 25.53
N ARG A 420 6.03 -3.38 26.61
CA ARG A 420 6.75 -4.63 26.90
C ARG A 420 5.78 -5.75 27.25
N HIS A 421 6.00 -6.93 26.69
CA HIS A 421 5.29 -8.13 27.12
C HIS A 421 5.64 -8.49 28.57
N ALA A 422 4.66 -8.90 29.39
CA ALA A 422 4.86 -9.14 30.82
C ALA A 422 5.96 -10.16 31.15
N THR A 423 6.00 -11.28 30.42
CA THR A 423 6.96 -12.39 30.66
C THR A 423 7.94 -12.65 29.53
N ALA A 424 7.53 -12.50 28.27
CA ALA A 424 8.37 -12.77 27.10
C ALA A 424 9.44 -11.69 26.89
N ILE A 425 10.66 -12.13 26.58
CA ILE A 425 11.82 -11.29 26.22
C ILE A 425 12.41 -11.67 24.86
N SER A 426 11.67 -12.43 24.05
CA SER A 426 12.10 -12.90 22.74
C SER A 426 10.91 -13.34 21.87
N GLY A 427 11.17 -13.59 20.59
CA GLY A 427 10.19 -13.95 19.57
C GLY A 427 9.40 -12.74 19.07
N TRP A 428 8.28 -13.01 18.41
CA TRP A 428 7.37 -11.98 17.88
C TRP A 428 6.72 -11.13 18.99
N ARG A 429 6.61 -11.66 20.22
CA ARG A 429 5.98 -11.01 21.37
C ARG A 429 6.65 -9.70 21.81
N VAL A 430 7.94 -9.52 21.52
CA VAL A 430 8.69 -8.29 21.85
C VAL A 430 8.73 -7.28 20.71
N VAL A 431 8.21 -7.61 19.53
CA VAL A 431 8.32 -6.74 18.35
C VAL A 431 7.63 -5.37 18.56
N PRO A 432 6.48 -5.24 19.23
CA PRO A 432 5.89 -3.92 19.48
C PRO A 432 6.78 -2.99 20.30
N SER A 433 7.43 -3.50 21.35
CA SER A 433 8.36 -2.67 22.14
C SER A 433 9.65 -2.38 21.36
N LEU A 434 10.14 -3.32 20.54
CA LEU A 434 11.30 -3.08 19.66
C LEU A 434 11.01 -2.01 18.61
N SER A 435 9.83 -2.03 18.00
CA SER A 435 9.37 -1.01 17.04
C SER A 435 9.36 0.38 17.68
N LEU A 436 8.69 0.52 18.83
CA LEU A 436 8.65 1.77 19.58
C LEU A 436 10.03 2.21 20.08
N GLY A 437 10.86 1.28 20.53
CA GLY A 437 12.23 1.57 20.95
C GLY A 437 13.09 2.13 19.81
N CYS A 438 12.98 1.58 18.60
CA CYS A 438 13.68 2.10 17.42
C CYS A 438 13.19 3.49 17.06
N ALA A 439 11.87 3.71 17.08
CA ALA A 439 11.30 5.03 16.85
C ALA A 439 11.81 6.07 17.87
N LEU A 440 11.78 5.76 19.16
CA LEU A 440 12.30 6.62 20.23
C LEU A 440 13.79 6.91 20.05
N ALA A 441 14.61 5.88 19.82
CA ALA A 441 16.03 6.04 19.54
C ALA A 441 16.27 6.93 18.30
N ALA A 442 15.44 6.83 17.26
CA ALA A 442 15.58 7.62 16.04
C ALA A 442 15.32 9.10 16.31
N ARG A 443 14.36 9.40 17.18
CA ARG A 443 14.05 10.79 17.55
C ARG A 443 15.06 11.40 18.51
N HIS A 444 15.70 10.61 19.36
CA HIS A 444 16.91 11.03 20.10
C HIS A 444 18.11 11.25 19.18
N ALA A 445 18.31 10.37 18.19
CA ALA A 445 19.39 10.50 17.20
C ALA A 445 19.24 11.77 16.36
N ALA A 446 18.02 12.09 15.92
CA ALA A 446 17.69 13.33 15.22
C ALA A 446 18.03 14.59 16.04
N ARG A 447 17.98 14.48 17.38
CA ARG A 447 18.34 15.54 18.34
C ARG A 447 19.79 15.46 18.83
N GLY A 448 20.65 14.73 18.11
CA GLY A 448 22.10 14.72 18.34
C GLY A 448 22.63 13.56 19.18
N HIS A 449 21.80 12.58 19.58
CA HIS A 449 22.29 11.44 20.37
C HIS A 449 23.08 10.44 19.49
N GLY A 450 24.41 10.63 19.43
CA GLY A 450 25.30 9.88 18.54
C GLY A 450 25.27 8.35 18.70
N VAL A 451 25.20 7.85 19.95
CA VAL A 451 25.14 6.39 20.21
C VAL A 451 23.86 5.77 19.64
N ALA A 452 22.74 6.50 19.70
CA ALA A 452 21.47 6.04 19.13
C ALA A 452 21.55 6.02 17.60
N SER A 453 22.13 7.06 16.99
CA SER A 453 22.36 7.13 15.56
C SER A 453 23.18 5.95 15.03
N SER A 454 24.34 5.68 15.66
CA SER A 454 25.19 4.54 15.26
C SER A 454 24.52 3.19 15.48
N TRP A 455 23.69 3.05 16.52
CA TRP A 455 22.95 1.81 16.78
C TRP A 455 21.88 1.56 15.72
N LEU A 456 21.10 2.58 15.35
CA LEU A 456 20.03 2.47 14.35
C LEU A 456 20.55 2.13 12.95
N GLU A 457 21.70 2.66 12.55
CA GLU A 457 22.29 2.30 11.25
C GLU A 457 22.51 0.80 11.10
N ARG A 458 22.85 0.11 12.20
CA ARG A 458 22.99 -1.37 12.20
C ARG A 458 21.66 -2.09 12.18
N GLN A 459 20.59 -1.45 12.65
CA GLN A 459 19.24 -2.02 12.69
C GLN A 459 18.40 -1.72 11.45
N ARG A 460 18.87 -0.83 10.56
CA ARG A 460 18.12 -0.31 9.41
C ARG A 460 17.40 -1.38 8.60
N ARG A 461 18.08 -2.50 8.30
CA ARG A 461 17.54 -3.56 7.46
C ARG A 461 16.25 -4.17 8.03
N TRP A 462 16.32 -4.75 9.23
CA TRP A 462 15.16 -5.43 9.80
C TRP A 462 14.05 -4.45 10.17
N TRP A 463 14.40 -3.21 10.52
CA TRP A 463 13.41 -2.20 10.86
C TRP A 463 12.66 -1.70 9.62
N SER A 464 13.36 -1.57 8.48
CA SER A 464 12.70 -1.34 7.18
C SER A 464 11.79 -2.50 6.82
N ASP A 465 12.27 -3.75 6.93
CA ASP A 465 11.47 -4.95 6.68
C ASP A 465 10.20 -4.96 7.56
N LEU A 466 10.31 -4.57 8.83
CA LEU A 466 9.17 -4.41 9.73
C LEU A 466 8.20 -3.32 9.24
N GLY A 467 8.73 -2.18 8.79
CA GLY A 467 7.94 -1.08 8.23
C GLY A 467 7.20 -1.45 6.94
N GLU A 468 7.70 -2.40 6.16
CA GLU A 468 7.02 -2.89 4.95
C GLU A 468 5.97 -3.97 5.26
N VAL A 469 6.18 -4.78 6.31
CA VAL A 469 5.26 -5.87 6.69
C VAL A 469 4.11 -5.36 7.56
N VAL A 470 4.39 -4.44 8.51
CA VAL A 470 3.41 -3.88 9.45
C VAL A 470 3.49 -2.35 9.50
N PRO A 471 3.19 -1.66 8.38
CA PRO A 471 3.42 -0.23 8.24
C PRO A 471 2.70 0.63 9.28
N GLN A 472 1.47 0.26 9.66
CA GLN A 472 0.70 1.01 10.64
C GLN A 472 1.34 1.01 12.02
N LEU A 473 1.89 -0.13 12.47
CA LEU A 473 2.60 -0.23 13.75
C LEU A 473 3.79 0.74 13.77
N VAL A 474 4.64 0.66 12.74
CA VAL A 474 5.86 1.48 12.64
C VAL A 474 5.54 2.96 12.46
N ALA A 475 4.55 3.33 11.65
CA ALA A 475 4.13 4.72 11.47
C ALA A 475 3.60 5.32 12.78
N THR A 476 2.74 4.59 13.47
CA THR A 476 2.17 5.01 14.77
C THR A 476 3.27 5.19 15.81
N ASP A 477 4.22 4.25 15.88
CA ASP A 477 5.33 4.32 16.83
C ASP A 477 6.28 5.49 16.52
N LEU A 478 6.55 5.79 15.24
CA LEU A 478 7.36 6.94 14.83
C LEU A 478 6.69 8.27 15.19
N ILE A 479 5.39 8.43 14.93
CA ILE A 479 4.64 9.63 15.31
C ILE A 479 4.60 9.78 16.84
N LEU A 480 4.30 8.69 17.56
CA LEU A 480 4.29 8.69 19.03
C LEU A 480 5.65 9.08 19.61
N ALA A 481 6.72 8.51 19.08
CA ALA A 481 8.09 8.83 19.50
C ALA A 481 8.45 10.29 19.24
N GLU A 482 8.03 10.88 18.12
CA GLU A 482 8.24 12.31 17.85
C GLU A 482 7.59 13.18 18.93
N LEU A 483 6.31 12.96 19.21
CA LEU A 483 5.58 13.74 20.20
C LEU A 483 6.18 13.61 21.61
N LEU A 484 6.49 12.37 22.03
CA LEU A 484 7.06 12.12 23.36
C LEU A 484 8.45 12.77 23.50
N VAL A 485 9.31 12.65 22.49
CA VAL A 485 10.65 13.22 22.55
C VAL A 485 10.62 14.75 22.45
N ALA A 486 9.75 15.31 21.62
CA ALA A 486 9.53 16.76 21.55
C ALA A 486 9.07 17.34 22.90
N SER A 487 8.16 16.64 23.61
CA SER A 487 7.69 17.07 24.94
C SER A 487 8.82 17.30 25.94
N ILE A 488 9.89 16.49 25.86
CA ILE A 488 11.04 16.57 26.76
C ILE A 488 11.90 17.78 26.42
N SER A 489 12.18 17.98 25.14
CA SER A 489 12.95 19.13 24.66
C SER A 489 12.29 20.46 25.04
N ALA A 490 10.97 20.54 24.94
CA ALA A 490 10.21 21.70 25.40
C ALA A 490 10.38 21.95 26.91
N ARG A 491 10.16 20.93 27.75
CA ARG A 491 10.32 21.04 29.21
C ARG A 491 11.75 21.41 29.63
N ASN A 492 12.76 20.81 29.00
CA ASN A 492 14.16 21.12 29.30
C ASN A 492 14.53 22.57 28.91
N SER A 493 13.92 23.10 27.85
CA SER A 493 14.10 24.49 27.42
C SER A 493 13.41 25.49 28.35
N GLU A 494 12.30 25.12 28.98
CA GLU A 494 11.62 25.92 30.01
C GLU A 494 12.40 25.95 31.33
N VAL A 495 12.99 24.84 31.76
CA VAL A 495 13.79 24.77 33.00
C VAL A 495 15.13 25.51 32.88
N ALA A 496 15.66 25.67 31.66
CA ALA A 496 16.91 26.38 31.40
C ALA A 496 16.75 27.91 31.32
N LYS A 497 15.52 28.42 31.24
CA LYS A 497 15.18 29.85 31.30
C LYS A 497 14.86 30.24 32.73
#